data_AF-A0A842UJL1-F1
#
_entry.id   AF-A0A842UJL1-F1
#
_cell.length_a   1.000
_cell.length_b   1.000
_cell.length_c   1.000
_cell.angle_alpha   90.00
_cell.angle_beta   90.00
_cell.angle_gamma   90.00
#
_symmetry.space_group_name_H-M   'P 1'
#
loop_
_entity.id
_entity.type
_entity.pdbx_description
1 polymer ?
#
loop_
_entity_poly.entity_id
_entity_poly.type
_entity_poly.pdbx_seq_one_letter_code
_entity_poly.pdbx_strand_id
1 'polypeptide(L)'
;YRRGVGDLIFDVDFDAVEVFNGHTFGNRSDPVKQAEAAGRNMVGGSDAHTLGELGGITVNVEGDLIESILAGGVQIKRMNPYLLFARHAGGLANRKFRQHVARRFSRN
;
A
#
# COMPACT_ATOMS: atom_id res chain seq x y z
N TYR A 1 11.76 23.48 18.30
CA TYR A 1 11.73 22.01 18.33
C TYR A 1 10.46 21.53 17.65
N ARG A 2 10.57 20.94 16.46
CA ARG A 2 9.46 20.24 15.78
C ARG A 2 10.00 18.90 15.32
N ARG A 3 10.28 17.99 16.26
CA ARG A 3 10.60 16.61 15.88
C ARG A 3 9.28 15.86 15.79
N GLY A 4 8.59 16.00 14.66
CA GLY A 4 7.36 15.26 14.43
C GLY A 4 7.63 13.75 14.39
N VAL A 5 6.57 12.94 14.29
CA VAL A 5 6.67 11.48 14.16
C VAL A 5 7.60 11.07 13.01
N GLY A 6 7.72 11.88 11.96
CA GLY A 6 8.64 11.63 10.84
C GLY A 6 10.13 11.63 11.20
N ASP A 7 10.54 12.30 12.28
CA ASP A 7 11.95 12.31 12.71
C ASP A 7 12.34 11.05 13.49
N LEU A 8 11.36 10.26 13.93
CA LEU A 8 11.59 9.00 14.64
C LEU A 8 12.34 7.98 13.78
N ILE A 9 12.38 8.15 12.46
CA ILE A 9 13.15 7.31 11.54
C ILE A 9 14.65 7.29 11.81
N PHE A 10 15.16 8.35 12.46
CA PHE A 10 16.56 8.49 12.84
C PHE A 10 16.83 8.11 14.29
N ASP A 11 15.79 8.09 15.14
CA ASP A 11 15.93 7.95 16.60
C ASP A 11 15.47 6.57 17.12
N VAL A 12 14.63 5.84 16.37
CA VAL A 12 14.07 4.55 16.78
C VAL A 12 14.69 3.41 15.97
N ASP A 13 14.92 2.28 16.65
CA ASP A 13 15.38 1.05 16.02
C ASP A 13 14.18 0.22 15.53
N PHE A 14 14.06 0.10 14.22
CA PHE A 14 13.02 -0.70 13.57
C PHE A 14 13.55 -1.25 12.25
N ASP A 15 12.95 -2.37 11.83
CA ASP A 15 13.40 -3.14 10.67
C ASP A 15 13.05 -2.51 9.33
N ALA A 16 11.89 -1.84 9.24
CA ALA A 16 11.39 -1.22 8.02
C ALA A 16 10.37 -0.09 8.30
N VAL A 17 10.16 0.78 7.31
CA VAL A 17 9.21 1.89 7.33
C VAL A 17 8.04 1.60 6.41
N GLU A 18 6.81 1.82 6.90
CA GLU A 18 5.64 1.81 6.04
C GLU A 18 5.64 3.06 5.13
N VAL A 19 5.95 2.88 3.84
CA VAL A 19 6.00 3.97 2.86
C VAL A 19 4.69 4.13 2.08
N PHE A 20 3.86 3.07 2.11
CA PHE A 20 2.54 3.07 1.50
C PHE A 20 1.50 2.50 2.47
N ASN A 21 0.60 3.37 2.93
CA ASN A 21 -0.53 3.03 3.79
C ASN A 21 -1.84 3.32 3.04
N GLY A 22 -2.85 2.45 3.20
CA GLY A 22 -4.11 2.50 2.44
C GLY A 22 -4.94 3.76 2.64
N HIS A 23 -4.70 4.51 3.72
CA HIS A 23 -5.38 5.75 4.06
C HIS A 23 -4.54 7.00 3.83
N THR A 24 -3.28 6.82 3.42
CA THR A 24 -2.33 7.92 3.30
C THR A 24 -2.29 8.44 1.86
N PHE A 25 -3.19 9.38 1.56
CA PHE A 25 -3.26 10.09 0.28
C PHE A 25 -2.79 11.54 0.44
N GLY A 26 -1.78 11.95 -0.34
CA GLY A 26 -1.35 13.36 -0.40
C GLY A 26 -0.48 13.81 0.78
N ASN A 27 0.50 13.00 1.16
CA ASN A 27 1.49 13.44 2.16
C ASN A 27 2.26 14.67 1.70
N ARG A 28 2.57 15.54 2.66
CA ARG A 28 3.43 16.72 2.44
C ARG A 28 4.87 16.34 2.12
N SER A 29 5.34 15.20 2.63
CA SER A 29 6.63 14.60 2.33
C SER A 29 6.43 13.27 1.60
N ASP A 30 7.41 12.89 0.79
CA ASP A 30 7.42 11.60 0.10
C ASP A 30 8.05 10.55 1.03
N PRO A 31 7.28 9.59 1.59
CA PRO A 31 7.79 8.61 2.55
C PRO A 31 8.87 7.71 1.94
N VAL A 32 8.79 7.44 0.63
CA VAL A 32 9.79 6.63 -0.07
C VAL A 32 11.14 7.33 -0.02
N LYS A 33 11.18 8.62 -0.40
CA LYS A 33 12.42 9.42 -0.36
C LYS A 33 12.98 9.56 1.05
N GLN A 34 12.12 9.64 2.07
CA GLN A 34 12.54 9.71 3.46
C GLN A 34 13.16 8.39 3.93
N ALA A 35 12.57 7.25 3.57
CA ALA A 35 13.12 5.93 3.86
C ALA A 35 14.46 5.70 3.15
N GLU A 36 14.57 6.08 1.87
CA GLU A 36 15.83 6.03 1.11
C GLU A 36 16.92 6.88 1.76
N ALA A 37 16.61 8.14 2.12
CA ALA A 37 17.57 9.04 2.74
C ALA A 37 18.03 8.56 4.13
N ALA A 38 17.19 7.83 4.84
CA ALA A 38 17.53 7.22 6.13
C ALA A 38 18.17 5.83 6.01
N GLY A 39 18.31 5.28 4.79
CA GLY A 39 18.86 3.94 4.57
C GLY A 39 18.00 2.83 5.20
N ARG A 40 16.68 3.02 5.26
CA ARG A 40 15.75 2.07 5.88
C ARG A 40 15.04 1.21 4.84
N ASN A 41 14.82 -0.06 5.19
CA ASN A 41 13.97 -0.93 4.40
C ASN A 41 12.53 -0.41 4.40
N MET A 42 11.78 -0.77 3.37
CA MET A 42 10.43 -0.26 3.14
C MET A 42 9.41 -1.39 3.22
N VAL A 43 8.20 -1.06 3.65
CA VAL A 43 7.05 -1.97 3.66
C VAL A 43 5.78 -1.18 3.34
N GLY A 44 4.67 -1.87 3.09
CA GLY A 44 3.37 -1.25 2.87
C GLY A 44 2.24 -2.10 3.42
N GLY A 45 1.14 -1.45 3.79
CA GLY A 45 -0.01 -2.10 4.39
C GLY A 45 -1.30 -1.43 3.97
N SER A 46 -2.35 -2.24 3.80
CA SER A 46 -3.68 -1.70 3.48
C SER A 46 -4.30 -0.92 4.64
N ASP A 47 -3.85 -1.17 5.87
CA ASP A 47 -4.41 -0.58 7.10
C ASP A 47 -5.95 -0.60 7.08
N ALA A 48 -6.49 -1.77 6.71
CA ALA A 48 -7.90 -1.94 6.41
C ALA A 48 -8.74 -1.89 7.68
N HIS A 49 -9.64 -0.92 7.74
CA HIS A 49 -10.67 -0.74 8.77
C HIS A 49 -12.03 -1.28 8.29
N THR A 50 -12.18 -1.49 6.98
CA THR A 50 -13.36 -2.10 6.38
C THR A 50 -12.97 -3.27 5.47
N LEU A 51 -13.89 -4.21 5.25
CA LEU A 51 -13.68 -5.30 4.27
C LEU A 51 -13.30 -4.73 2.90
N GLY A 52 -13.91 -3.60 2.52
CA GLY A 52 -13.67 -2.88 1.28
C GLY A 52 -12.20 -2.55 1.02
N GLU A 53 -11.40 -2.32 2.06
CA GLU A 53 -10.02 -1.86 1.98
C GLU A 53 -9.00 -3.01 1.88
N LEU A 54 -9.43 -4.25 2.15
CA LEU A 54 -8.55 -5.41 2.15
C LEU A 54 -7.83 -5.56 0.80
N GLY A 55 -6.51 -5.69 0.88
CA GLY A 55 -5.62 -5.86 -0.26
C GLY A 55 -5.51 -4.63 -1.18
N GLY A 56 -5.95 -3.44 -0.74
CA GLY A 56 -5.64 -2.19 -1.43
C GLY A 56 -4.13 -1.91 -1.50
N ILE A 57 -3.35 -2.47 -0.58
CA ILE A 57 -1.88 -2.53 -0.63
C ILE A 57 -1.45 -3.94 -0.24
N THR A 58 -0.59 -4.53 -1.05
CA THR A 58 -0.01 -5.84 -0.79
C THR A 58 1.51 -5.79 -0.86
N VAL A 59 2.14 -6.66 -0.08
CA VAL A 59 3.58 -6.90 -0.13
C VAL A 59 3.79 -8.26 -0.79
N ASN A 60 4.53 -8.27 -1.89
CA ASN A 60 4.92 -9.49 -2.58
C ASN A 60 6.36 -9.82 -2.21
N VAL A 61 6.58 -11.08 -1.82
CA VAL A 61 7.89 -11.64 -1.46
C VAL A 61 8.06 -12.99 -2.15
N GLU A 62 9.29 -13.36 -2.49
CA GLU A 62 9.60 -14.64 -3.14
C GLU A 62 9.94 -15.74 -2.13
N GLY A 63 10.12 -15.41 -0.85
CA GLY A 63 10.48 -16.32 0.23
C GLY A 63 9.81 -15.98 1.56
N ASP A 64 10.53 -16.18 2.65
CA ASP A 64 10.04 -15.79 3.98
C ASP A 64 9.83 -14.27 4.07
N LEU A 65 8.72 -13.87 4.69
CA LEU A 65 8.33 -12.47 4.77
C LEU A 65 9.30 -11.65 5.59
N ILE A 66 9.73 -12.17 6.75
CA ILE A 66 10.59 -11.43 7.68
C ILE A 66 11.97 -11.28 7.05
N GLU A 67 12.53 -12.37 6.52
CA GLU A 67 13.83 -12.33 5.83
C GLU A 67 13.81 -11.37 4.64
N SER A 68 12.74 -11.37 3.86
CA SER A 68 12.59 -10.47 2.71
C SER A 68 12.50 -9.00 3.13
N ILE A 69 11.82 -8.68 4.26
CA ILE A 69 11.76 -7.32 4.81
C ILE A 69 13.15 -6.88 5.27
N LEU A 70 13.85 -7.73 6.03
CA LEU A 70 15.20 -7.43 6.55
C LEU A 70 16.23 -7.24 5.43
N ALA A 71 16.06 -7.97 4.32
CA ALA A 71 16.90 -7.85 3.13
C ALA A 71 16.50 -6.69 2.19
N GLY A 72 15.39 -5.98 2.47
CA GLY A 72 14.86 -4.94 1.58
C GLY A 72 14.30 -5.46 0.25
N GLY A 73 14.05 -6.77 0.15
CA GLY A 73 13.64 -7.46 -1.09
C GLY A 73 12.14 -7.45 -1.36
N VAL A 74 11.37 -6.58 -0.70
CA VAL A 74 9.91 -6.57 -0.80
C VAL A 74 9.40 -5.74 -1.97
N GLN A 75 8.41 -6.27 -2.69
CA GLN A 75 7.70 -5.52 -3.73
C GLN A 75 6.35 -5.04 -3.21
N ILE A 76 6.21 -3.73 -3.01
CA ILE A 76 4.95 -3.14 -2.54
C ILE A 76 4.07 -2.80 -3.75
N LYS A 77 2.85 -3.32 -3.78
CA LYS A 77 1.88 -3.09 -4.85
C LYS A 77 0.63 -2.41 -4.31
N ARG A 78 0.27 -1.29 -4.92
CA ARG A 78 -1.04 -0.66 -4.74
C ARG A 78 -2.03 -1.29 -5.71
N MET A 79 -3.13 -1.80 -5.17
CA MET A 79 -4.23 -2.34 -5.95
C MET A 79 -5.46 -1.48 -5.72
N ASN A 80 -6.36 -1.44 -6.71
CA ASN A 80 -7.67 -0.89 -6.44
C ASN A 80 -8.43 -1.87 -5.54
N PRO A 81 -8.80 -1.48 -4.29
CA PRO A 81 -9.48 -2.37 -3.36
C PRO A 81 -10.75 -3.02 -3.94
N TYR A 82 -11.47 -2.28 -4.80
CA TYR A 82 -12.69 -2.77 -5.46
C TYR A 82 -12.44 -3.84 -6.54
N LEU A 83 -11.19 -4.02 -7.02
CA LEU A 83 -10.84 -5.09 -7.96
C LEU A 83 -10.75 -6.47 -7.29
N LEU A 84 -10.39 -6.53 -6.00
CA LEU A 84 -10.36 -7.78 -5.25
C LEU A 84 -11.77 -8.33 -5.02
N PHE A 85 -12.71 -7.46 -4.65
CA PHE A 85 -14.14 -7.82 -4.58
C PHE A 85 -14.69 -8.29 -5.92
N ALA A 86 -14.32 -7.62 -7.02
CA ALA A 86 -14.76 -8.03 -8.35
C ALA A 86 -14.22 -9.41 -8.77
N ARG A 87 -13.04 -9.82 -8.25
CA ARG A 87 -12.44 -11.13 -8.51
C ARG A 87 -13.08 -12.27 -7.69
N HIS A 88 -13.60 -12.00 -6.50
CA HIS A 88 -14.26 -13.01 -5.65
C HIS A 88 -15.80 -13.02 -5.81
N ALA A 89 -16.42 -11.92 -6.24
CA ALA A 89 -17.84 -11.85 -6.61
C ALA A 89 -18.13 -12.42 -8.02
N GLY A 90 -17.31 -13.38 -8.46
CA GLY A 90 -17.43 -14.08 -9.72
C GLY A 90 -18.64 -15.02 -9.76
N GLY A 91 -19.83 -14.44 -9.93
CA GLY A 91 -21.05 -15.17 -10.24
C GLY A 91 -22.13 -14.28 -10.87
N LEU A 92 -22.49 -13.17 -10.22
CA LEU A 92 -23.63 -12.35 -10.68
C LEU A 92 -23.35 -10.83 -10.86
N ALA A 93 -22.37 -10.25 -10.15
CA ALA A 93 -22.18 -8.79 -10.14
C ALA A 93 -21.31 -8.23 -11.28
N ASN A 94 -20.56 -9.11 -11.96
CA ASN A 94 -19.46 -8.74 -12.87
C ASN A 94 -19.94 -8.00 -14.14
N ARG A 95 -21.18 -8.18 -14.59
CA ARG A 95 -21.67 -7.58 -15.85
C ARG A 95 -22.08 -6.11 -15.70
N LYS A 96 -22.75 -5.74 -14.61
CA LYS A 96 -23.23 -4.35 -14.39
C LYS A 96 -22.12 -3.42 -13.90
N PHE A 97 -21.22 -3.92 -13.05
CA PHE A 97 -20.10 -3.12 -12.53
C PHE A 97 -19.10 -2.76 -13.63
N ARG A 98 -18.74 -3.71 -14.50
CA ARG A 98 -17.87 -3.45 -15.67
C ARG A 98 -18.45 -2.41 -16.62
N GLN A 99 -19.76 -2.42 -16.87
CA GLN A 99 -20.43 -1.42 -17.72
C GLN A 99 -20.45 -0.03 -17.06
N HIS A 100 -20.57 0.05 -15.74
CA HIS A 100 -20.58 1.33 -15.03
C HIS A 100 -19.18 1.96 -14.97
N VAL A 101 -18.13 1.16 -14.75
CA VAL A 101 -16.74 1.64 -14.74
C VAL A 101 -16.28 2.03 -16.15
N ALA A 102 -16.59 1.24 -17.18
CA ALA A 102 -16.23 1.56 -18.57
C ALA A 102 -16.87 2.86 -19.08
N ARG A 103 -18.11 3.17 -18.65
CA ARG A 103 -18.78 4.44 -19.01
C ARG A 103 -18.17 5.66 -18.35
N ARG A 104 -17.50 5.51 -17.19
CA ARG A 104 -16.95 6.63 -16.42
C ARG A 104 -15.55 7.04 -16.89
N PHE A 105 -14.84 6.17 -17.61
CA PHE A 105 -13.51 6.42 -18.17
C PHE A 105 -13.48 6.66 -19.70
N SER A 106 -14.63 6.62 -20.37
CA SER A 106 -14.78 6.93 -21.81
C SER A 106 -15.12 8.40 -22.10
N ARG A 107 -15.20 9.25 -21.07
CA ARG A 107 -15.44 10.70 -21.21
C ARG A 107 -14.25 11.49 -20.70
N ASN A 108 -13.10 11.28 -21.30
CA ASN A 108 -11.99 12.23 -21.39
C ASN A 108 -11.43 12.12 -22.80
#